data_AF-E1SKW2-F1
#
_entry.id   AF-E1SKW2-F1
#
_cell.length_a   1.000
_cell.length_b   1.000
_cell.length_c   1.000
_cell.angle_alpha   90.00
_cell.angle_beta   90.00
_cell.angle_gamma   90.00
#
_symmetry.space_group_name_H-M   'P 1'
#
loop_
_entity.id
_entity.type
_entity.pdbx_description
1 polymer ?
#
loop_
_entity_poly.entity_id
_entity_poly.type
_entity_poly.pdbx_seq_one_letter_code
_entity_poly.pdbx_strand_id
1 'polypeptide(L)'
;MPKGIKKSDFKRFAKYYDPEVFVEAGRIIRQRAQSYDDLEYTERAEKIAELFGTFKNPDKETVLTPWRVVNLQLSKTIGGLRYFDENFENTTLNGQDSITWVDTEITKEVFKPNTKILEINSKTGLYPLYVASSLFYQKRNKLNDDRAGRFSKIDEDEIIQEVLKENIYVIAKTPMAKTITQRTLAGYKNWTTNILYVEEINQKLKSNLTETIEEIQKVLWY
;
A
#
# COMPACT_ATOMS: atom_id res chain seq x y z
N MET A 1 24.91 -1.42 -0.36
CA MET A 1 25.71 -2.54 -0.90
C MET A 1 26.14 -3.41 0.27
N PRO A 2 26.06 -4.73 0.18
CA PRO A 2 26.50 -5.62 1.24
C PRO A 2 27.96 -5.34 1.64
N LYS A 3 28.26 -5.51 2.93
CA LYS A 3 29.61 -5.28 3.47
C LYS A 3 30.61 -6.16 2.72
N GLY A 4 31.65 -5.55 2.16
CA GLY A 4 32.71 -6.24 1.41
C GLY A 4 32.48 -6.33 -0.11
N ILE A 5 31.30 -5.96 -0.63
CA ILE A 5 31.03 -5.91 -2.07
C ILE A 5 31.30 -4.48 -2.59
N LYS A 6 32.12 -4.36 -3.64
CA LYS A 6 32.41 -3.10 -4.36
C LYS A 6 31.60 -3.02 -5.66
N LYS A 7 31.41 -1.80 -6.18
CA LYS A 7 30.73 -1.57 -7.46
C LYS A 7 31.47 -2.24 -8.63
N SER A 8 32.79 -2.40 -8.51
CA SER A 8 33.63 -3.15 -9.45
C SER A 8 33.26 -4.63 -9.51
N ASP A 9 32.86 -5.24 -8.40
CA ASP A 9 32.48 -6.65 -8.35
C ASP A 9 31.20 -6.87 -9.15
N PHE A 10 30.21 -5.97 -9.00
CA PHE A 10 29.00 -5.96 -9.83
C PHE A 10 29.33 -5.83 -11.33
N LYS A 11 30.22 -4.91 -11.72
CA LYS A 11 30.63 -4.77 -13.13
C LYS A 11 31.29 -6.06 -13.67
N ARG A 12 32.04 -6.78 -12.85
CA ARG A 12 32.65 -8.06 -13.24
C ARG A 12 31.60 -9.14 -13.51
N PHE A 13 30.50 -9.13 -12.77
CA PHE A 13 29.39 -10.08 -12.97
C PHE A 13 28.38 -9.63 -14.04
N ALA A 14 28.28 -8.33 -14.32
CA ALA A 14 27.33 -7.76 -15.29
C ALA A 14 27.40 -8.41 -16.68
N LYS A 15 28.59 -8.87 -17.11
CA LYS A 15 28.78 -9.57 -18.40
C LYS A 15 28.10 -10.95 -18.48
N TYR A 16 27.71 -11.53 -17.35
CA TYR A 16 26.98 -12.81 -17.28
C TYR A 16 25.46 -12.59 -17.21
N TYR A 17 25.02 -11.35 -17.25
CA TYR A 17 23.63 -10.95 -17.18
C TYR A 17 23.24 -10.32 -18.51
N ASP A 18 22.19 -10.84 -19.14
CA ASP A 18 21.60 -10.24 -20.32
C ASP A 18 20.71 -9.06 -19.88
N PRO A 19 21.06 -7.80 -20.20
CA PRO A 19 20.26 -6.64 -19.82
C PRO A 19 18.83 -6.70 -20.36
N GLU A 20 18.60 -7.32 -21.52
CA GLU A 20 17.27 -7.45 -22.13
C GLU A 20 16.35 -8.31 -21.27
N VAL A 21 16.88 -9.39 -20.70
CA VAL A 21 16.13 -10.26 -19.77
C VAL A 21 15.67 -9.48 -18.53
N PHE A 22 16.49 -8.58 -17.99
CA PHE A 22 16.10 -7.74 -16.84
C PHE A 22 15.04 -6.70 -17.22
N VAL A 23 15.20 -6.06 -18.37
CA VAL A 23 14.22 -5.09 -18.87
C VAL A 23 12.87 -5.77 -19.10
N GLU A 24 12.86 -6.97 -19.69
CA GLU A 24 11.64 -7.70 -19.97
C GLU A 24 10.97 -8.22 -18.68
N ALA A 25 11.74 -8.74 -17.73
CA ALA A 25 11.19 -9.10 -16.41
C ALA A 25 10.53 -7.90 -15.72
N GLY A 26 11.15 -6.72 -15.78
CA GLY A 26 10.58 -5.48 -15.28
C GLY A 26 9.31 -5.07 -16.03
N ARG A 27 9.28 -5.26 -17.35
CA ARG A 27 8.10 -4.99 -18.19
C ARG A 27 6.93 -5.89 -17.83
N ILE A 28 7.17 -7.19 -17.66
CA ILE A 28 6.14 -8.17 -17.27
C ILE A 28 5.54 -7.81 -15.89
N ILE A 29 6.38 -7.51 -14.91
CA ILE A 29 5.94 -7.08 -13.57
C ILE A 29 5.09 -5.81 -13.66
N ARG A 30 5.53 -4.84 -14.47
CA ARG A 30 4.80 -3.58 -14.68
C ARG A 30 3.44 -3.82 -15.33
N GLN A 31 3.39 -4.61 -16.41
CA GLN A 31 2.15 -4.93 -17.11
C GLN A 31 1.17 -5.66 -16.20
N ARG A 32 1.67 -6.59 -15.38
CA ARG A 32 0.86 -7.31 -14.39
C ARG A 32 0.29 -6.36 -13.33
N ALA A 33 1.11 -5.46 -12.80
CA ALA A 33 0.64 -4.43 -11.87
C ALA A 33 -0.39 -3.48 -12.50
N GLN A 34 -0.24 -3.16 -13.80
CA GLN A 34 -1.19 -2.34 -14.56
C GLN A 34 -2.54 -3.06 -14.74
N SER A 35 -2.54 -4.35 -15.07
CA SER A 35 -3.79 -5.10 -15.28
C SER A 35 -4.66 -5.20 -14.02
N TYR A 36 -4.09 -5.00 -12.83
CA TYR A 36 -4.85 -5.04 -11.58
C TYR A 36 -5.73 -3.80 -11.37
N ASP A 37 -5.52 -2.71 -12.12
CA ASP A 37 -6.31 -1.50 -11.98
C ASP A 37 -7.76 -1.63 -12.49
N ASP A 38 -8.02 -2.69 -13.26
CA ASP A 38 -9.36 -3.05 -13.74
C ASP A 38 -10.16 -3.85 -12.68
N LEU A 39 -9.47 -4.46 -11.71
CA LEU A 39 -10.08 -5.23 -10.63
C LEU A 39 -10.81 -4.33 -9.64
N GLU A 40 -11.76 -4.90 -8.91
CA GLU A 40 -12.34 -4.29 -7.72
C GLU A 40 -11.22 -3.96 -6.71
N TYR A 41 -11.36 -2.88 -5.94
CA TYR A 41 -10.25 -2.35 -5.14
C TYR A 41 -9.74 -3.30 -4.06
N THR A 42 -10.60 -4.11 -3.42
CA THR A 42 -10.17 -5.14 -2.45
C THR A 42 -9.45 -6.28 -3.15
N GLU A 43 -9.95 -6.78 -4.28
CA GLU A 43 -9.24 -7.78 -5.10
C GLU A 43 -7.89 -7.25 -5.60
N ARG A 44 -7.84 -6.00 -6.06
CA ARG A 44 -6.61 -5.31 -6.47
C ARG A 44 -5.60 -5.26 -5.32
N ALA A 45 -6.05 -4.95 -4.11
CA ALA A 45 -5.18 -4.89 -2.95
C ALA A 45 -4.49 -6.23 -2.67
N GLU A 46 -5.24 -7.34 -2.79
CA GLU A 46 -4.68 -8.68 -2.68
C GLU A 46 -3.66 -8.98 -3.79
N LYS A 47 -3.98 -8.71 -5.06
CA LYS A 47 -3.07 -8.98 -6.19
C LYS A 47 -1.79 -8.14 -6.17
N ILE A 48 -1.87 -6.90 -5.72
CA ILE A 48 -0.69 -6.06 -5.46
C ILE A 48 0.15 -6.63 -4.32
N ALA A 49 -0.49 -7.08 -3.23
CA ALA A 49 0.21 -7.71 -2.11
C ALA A 49 0.91 -9.02 -2.49
N GLU A 50 0.26 -9.88 -3.27
CA GLU A 50 0.85 -11.10 -3.85
C GLU A 50 2.09 -10.75 -4.69
N LEU A 51 2.00 -9.70 -5.52
CA LEU A 51 3.13 -9.24 -6.34
C LEU A 51 4.31 -8.82 -5.46
N PHE A 52 4.07 -8.08 -4.37
CA PHE A 52 5.12 -7.76 -3.40
C PHE A 52 5.76 -9.01 -2.77
N GLY A 53 4.97 -10.08 -2.56
CA GLY A 53 5.46 -11.36 -2.04
C GLY A 53 6.45 -12.08 -2.96
N THR A 54 6.50 -11.73 -4.24
CA THR A 54 7.45 -12.34 -5.20
C THR A 54 8.87 -11.79 -5.09
N PHE A 55 9.04 -10.60 -4.50
CA PHE A 55 10.36 -9.97 -4.36
C PHE A 55 11.14 -10.60 -3.20
N LYS A 56 12.34 -11.11 -3.51
CA LYS A 56 13.27 -11.61 -2.48
C LYS A 56 14.15 -10.47 -1.98
N ASN A 57 14.16 -10.27 -0.66
CA ASN A 57 15.01 -9.27 -0.03
C ASN A 57 16.36 -9.91 0.36
N PRO A 58 17.49 -9.42 -0.17
CA PRO A 58 18.80 -10.04 0.03
C PRO A 58 19.41 -9.77 1.42
N ASP A 59 18.90 -8.79 2.17
CA ASP A 59 19.41 -8.43 3.50
C ASP A 59 18.28 -8.00 4.46
N LYS A 60 18.59 -7.96 5.77
CA LYS A 60 17.63 -7.61 6.84
C LYS A 60 17.12 -6.16 6.77
N GLU A 61 17.90 -5.24 6.22
CA GLU A 61 17.56 -3.80 6.17
C GLU A 61 16.56 -3.49 5.04
N THR A 62 16.58 -4.32 4.00
CA THR A 62 15.69 -4.25 2.83
C THR A 62 14.45 -5.13 2.96
N VAL A 63 14.28 -5.88 4.07
CA VAL A 63 13.07 -6.67 4.31
C VAL A 63 11.84 -5.78 4.27
N LEU A 64 10.95 -6.09 3.34
CA LEU A 64 9.61 -5.54 3.27
C LEU A 64 8.72 -6.34 4.20
N THR A 65 7.90 -5.67 5.01
CA THR A 65 6.90 -6.34 5.86
C THR A 65 5.92 -7.09 4.96
N PRO A 66 5.81 -8.43 5.05
CA PRO A 66 4.90 -9.19 4.20
C PRO A 66 3.44 -8.84 4.48
N TRP A 67 2.58 -8.96 3.46
CA TRP A 67 1.15 -8.68 3.58
C TRP A 67 0.45 -9.45 4.70
N ARG A 68 0.83 -10.71 4.90
CA ARG A 68 0.39 -11.55 6.02
C ARG A 68 0.65 -10.90 7.38
N VAL A 69 1.83 -10.29 7.57
CA VAL A 69 2.22 -9.65 8.83
C VAL A 69 1.43 -8.36 9.04
N VAL A 70 1.20 -7.59 7.97
CA VAL A 70 0.35 -6.39 8.02
C VAL A 70 -1.07 -6.76 8.44
N ASN A 71 -1.66 -7.78 7.81
CA ASN A 71 -2.99 -8.29 8.16
C ASN A 71 -3.05 -8.77 9.60
N LEU A 72 -2.09 -9.61 10.01
CA LEU A 72 -2.00 -10.13 11.38
C LEU A 72 -1.97 -9.01 12.42
N GLN A 73 -1.17 -7.97 12.17
CA GLN A 73 -1.04 -6.84 13.08
C GLN A 73 -2.31 -6.00 13.10
N LEU A 74 -2.77 -5.53 11.94
CA LEU A 74 -3.86 -4.56 11.88
C LEU A 74 -5.22 -5.18 12.21
N SER A 75 -5.52 -6.37 11.72
CA SER A 75 -6.81 -7.02 12.01
C SER A 75 -6.97 -7.38 13.49
N LYS A 76 -5.85 -7.67 14.20
CA LYS A 76 -5.88 -7.94 15.65
C LYS A 76 -5.88 -6.68 16.52
N THR A 77 -5.48 -5.53 15.97
CA THR A 77 -5.38 -4.28 16.73
C THR A 77 -6.56 -3.36 16.41
N ILE A 78 -6.63 -2.87 15.18
CA ILE A 78 -7.64 -1.91 14.73
C ILE A 78 -8.84 -2.58 14.05
N GLY A 79 -8.78 -3.89 13.77
CA GLY A 79 -9.79 -4.59 13.00
C GLY A 79 -9.73 -4.25 11.51
N GLY A 80 -10.88 -4.24 10.84
CA GLY A 80 -11.00 -3.96 9.40
C GLY A 80 -11.04 -5.23 8.54
N LEU A 81 -10.65 -5.10 7.27
CA LEU A 81 -10.79 -6.15 6.27
C LEU A 81 -9.58 -7.09 6.28
N ARG A 82 -9.73 -8.29 6.86
CA ARG A 82 -8.70 -9.33 6.91
C ARG A 82 -8.74 -10.15 5.62
N TYR A 83 -7.60 -10.31 4.96
CA TYR A 83 -7.43 -11.04 3.69
C TYR A 83 -7.00 -12.50 3.83
N PHE A 84 -6.97 -13.01 5.06
CA PHE A 84 -6.57 -14.38 5.34
C PHE A 84 -7.62 -15.05 6.22
N ASP A 85 -7.53 -16.37 6.31
CA ASP A 85 -8.22 -17.14 7.35
C ASP A 85 -7.80 -16.71 8.77
N GLU A 86 -8.47 -17.26 9.78
CA GLU A 86 -8.23 -16.91 11.19
C GLU A 86 -6.80 -17.22 11.67
N ASN A 87 -6.13 -18.17 11.03
CA ASN A 87 -4.76 -18.58 11.34
C ASN A 87 -3.71 -17.81 10.52
N PHE A 88 -4.17 -16.95 9.60
CA PHE A 88 -3.36 -16.20 8.64
C PHE A 88 -2.55 -17.11 7.71
N GLU A 89 -3.08 -18.28 7.35
CA GLU A 89 -2.37 -19.28 6.55
C GLU A 89 -2.77 -19.20 5.08
N ASN A 90 -4.08 -19.08 4.81
CA ASN A 90 -4.62 -19.11 3.46
C ASN A 90 -5.40 -17.83 3.14
N THR A 91 -5.28 -17.35 1.91
CA THR A 91 -6.11 -16.25 1.38
C THR A 91 -7.42 -16.73 0.77
N THR A 92 -7.62 -18.05 0.68
CA THR A 92 -8.86 -18.67 0.19
C THR A 92 -9.35 -19.76 1.16
N LEU A 93 -10.67 -19.85 1.36
CA LEU A 93 -11.35 -20.88 2.13
C LEU A 93 -12.46 -21.50 1.27
N ASN A 94 -12.46 -22.82 1.12
CA ASN A 94 -13.47 -23.57 0.32
C ASN A 94 -13.64 -23.04 -1.12
N GLY A 95 -12.56 -22.54 -1.74
CA GLY A 95 -12.59 -22.00 -3.10
C GLY A 95 -13.15 -20.59 -3.22
N GLN A 96 -13.38 -19.89 -2.12
CA GLN A 96 -13.76 -18.47 -2.06
C GLN A 96 -12.67 -17.67 -1.34
N ASP A 97 -12.61 -16.36 -1.61
CA ASP A 97 -11.67 -15.46 -0.94
C ASP A 97 -11.96 -15.43 0.58
N SER A 98 -10.91 -15.48 1.39
CA SER A 98 -10.97 -15.42 2.86
C SER A 98 -11.17 -14.00 3.39
N ILE A 99 -11.63 -13.08 2.55
CA ILE A 99 -11.81 -11.67 2.88
C ILE A 99 -12.95 -11.54 3.88
N THR A 100 -12.63 -11.16 5.12
CA THR A 100 -13.59 -11.10 6.23
C THR A 100 -13.42 -9.80 7.02
N TRP A 101 -14.54 -9.14 7.33
CA TRP A 101 -14.53 -8.01 8.26
C TRP A 101 -14.30 -8.50 9.70
N VAL A 102 -13.35 -7.89 10.40
CA VAL A 102 -13.01 -8.19 11.80
C VAL A 102 -13.20 -6.94 12.64
N ASP A 103 -13.95 -7.08 13.73
CA ASP A 103 -14.12 -6.03 14.74
C ASP A 103 -13.21 -6.26 15.96
N THR A 104 -12.66 -5.17 16.47
CA THR A 104 -12.00 -5.04 17.77
C THR A 104 -12.67 -3.93 18.58
N GLU A 105 -12.21 -3.71 19.81
CA GLU A 105 -12.75 -2.66 20.69
C GLU A 105 -12.65 -1.25 20.08
N ILE A 106 -11.67 -1.01 19.21
CA ILE A 106 -11.40 0.31 18.62
C ILE A 106 -11.80 0.43 17.14
N THR A 107 -12.29 -0.64 16.51
CA THR A 107 -12.58 -0.65 15.06
C THR A 107 -13.56 0.45 14.65
N LYS A 108 -14.61 0.69 15.44
CA LYS A 108 -15.58 1.77 15.15
C LYS A 108 -14.97 3.17 15.24
N GLU A 109 -13.98 3.36 16.10
CA GLU A 109 -13.28 4.64 16.22
C GLU A 109 -12.26 4.85 15.10
N VAL A 110 -11.62 3.76 14.66
CA VAL A 110 -10.63 3.79 13.58
C VAL A 110 -11.28 3.88 12.21
N PHE A 111 -12.40 3.19 11.97
CA PHE A 111 -13.08 3.14 10.68
C PHE A 111 -14.40 3.93 10.69
N LYS A 112 -14.31 5.21 11.05
CA LYS A 112 -15.40 6.19 10.95
C LYS A 112 -15.23 7.10 9.73
N PRO A 113 -16.30 7.76 9.24
CA PRO A 113 -16.24 8.51 7.98
C PRO A 113 -15.10 9.54 7.87
N ASN A 114 -14.77 10.22 8.98
CA ASN A 114 -13.77 11.30 9.01
C ASN A 114 -12.39 10.86 9.50
N THR A 115 -12.10 9.55 9.49
CA THR A 115 -10.79 9.03 9.90
C THR A 115 -9.67 9.62 9.07
N LYS A 116 -8.56 10.00 9.70
CA LYS A 116 -7.30 10.33 9.02
C LYS A 116 -6.20 9.41 9.53
N ILE A 117 -5.65 8.60 8.62
CA ILE A 117 -4.52 7.71 8.91
C ILE A 117 -3.26 8.28 8.30
N LEU A 118 -2.20 8.37 9.11
CA LEU A 118 -0.88 8.79 8.70
C LEU A 118 0.10 7.61 8.80
N GLU A 119 0.67 7.18 7.67
CA GLU A 119 1.85 6.32 7.65
C GLU A 119 3.11 7.18 7.46
N ILE A 120 4.03 7.13 8.42
CA ILE A 120 5.36 7.74 8.28
C ILE A 120 6.37 6.65 7.99
N ASN A 121 7.35 6.95 7.14
CA ASN A 121 8.43 6.05 6.73
C ASN A 121 7.97 4.90 5.84
N SER A 122 6.97 5.13 5.00
CA SER A 122 6.47 4.13 4.05
C SER A 122 7.58 3.61 3.13
N LYS A 123 7.56 2.30 2.87
CA LYS A 123 8.42 1.61 1.91
C LYS A 123 7.62 1.02 0.75
N THR A 124 6.50 0.36 1.06
CA THR A 124 5.64 -0.33 0.10
C THR A 124 4.23 0.23 0.03
N GLY A 125 3.77 0.95 1.06
CA GLY A 125 2.37 1.37 1.18
C GLY A 125 1.39 0.25 1.57
N LEU A 126 1.86 -0.92 2.04
CA LEU A 126 0.96 -2.01 2.42
C LEU A 126 0.11 -1.70 3.66
N TYR A 127 0.63 -0.98 4.65
CA TYR A 127 -0.16 -0.55 5.81
C TYR A 127 -1.33 0.38 5.42
N PRO A 128 -1.11 1.47 4.67
CA PRO A 128 -2.22 2.31 4.21
C PRO A 128 -3.11 1.59 3.19
N LEU A 129 -2.60 0.62 2.43
CA LEU A 129 -3.43 -0.20 1.54
C LEU A 129 -4.49 -0.98 2.32
N TYR A 130 -4.11 -1.61 3.43
CA TYR A 130 -5.05 -2.31 4.32
C TYR A 130 -6.17 -1.41 4.83
N VAL A 131 -5.80 -0.22 5.29
CA VAL A 131 -6.78 0.76 5.79
C VAL A 131 -7.68 1.25 4.65
N ALA A 132 -7.08 1.62 3.51
CA ALA A 132 -7.81 2.12 2.35
C ALA A 132 -8.81 1.07 1.85
N SER A 133 -8.41 -0.20 1.76
CA SER A 133 -9.32 -1.27 1.32
C SER A 133 -10.42 -1.54 2.33
N SER A 134 -10.15 -1.40 3.63
CA SER A 134 -11.16 -1.54 4.68
C SER A 134 -12.21 -0.42 4.63
N LEU A 135 -11.77 0.83 4.45
CA LEU A 135 -12.68 1.98 4.29
C LEU A 135 -13.48 1.90 2.99
N PHE A 136 -12.83 1.51 1.89
CA PHE A 136 -13.48 1.24 0.62
C PHE A 136 -14.59 0.19 0.79
N TYR A 137 -14.28 -0.95 1.42
CA TYR A 137 -15.23 -2.04 1.63
C TYR A 137 -16.48 -1.58 2.39
N GLN A 138 -16.30 -0.81 3.47
CA GLN A 138 -17.44 -0.25 4.21
C GLN A 138 -18.29 0.70 3.36
N LYS A 139 -17.66 1.66 2.67
CA LYS A 139 -18.36 2.64 1.82
C LYS A 139 -19.10 1.96 0.67
N ARG A 140 -18.45 0.98 0.03
CA ARG A 140 -19.01 0.18 -1.07
C ARG A 140 -20.21 -0.64 -0.60
N ASN A 141 -20.12 -1.32 0.56
CA ASN A 141 -21.25 -2.08 1.09
C ASN A 141 -22.42 -1.19 1.46
N LYS A 142 -22.16 -0.04 2.08
CA LYS A 142 -23.21 0.96 2.34
C LYS A 142 -23.88 1.42 1.04
N LEU A 143 -23.10 1.73 0.01
CA LEU A 143 -23.65 2.13 -1.30
C LEU A 143 -24.47 1.02 -1.95
N ASN A 144 -23.99 -0.23 -1.85
CA ASN A 144 -24.69 -1.41 -2.34
C ASN A 144 -26.06 -1.59 -1.66
N ASP A 145 -26.13 -1.38 -0.35
CA ASP A 145 -27.37 -1.44 0.43
C ASP A 145 -28.32 -0.29 0.03
N ASP A 146 -27.80 0.93 -0.08
CA ASP A 146 -28.58 2.13 -0.45
C ASP A 146 -29.12 2.05 -1.91
N ARG A 147 -28.39 1.41 -2.82
CA ARG A 147 -28.73 1.32 -4.26
C ARG A 147 -29.22 -0.07 -4.70
N ALA A 148 -29.47 -0.98 -3.78
CA ALA A 148 -29.92 -2.36 -4.04
C ALA A 148 -29.09 -3.06 -5.13
N GLY A 149 -27.76 -3.00 -5.02
CA GLY A 149 -26.83 -3.64 -5.98
C GLY A 149 -26.59 -2.89 -7.29
N ARG A 150 -27.18 -1.70 -7.47
CA ARG A 150 -27.00 -0.89 -8.69
C ARG A 150 -25.91 0.16 -8.49
N PHE A 151 -24.66 -0.25 -8.60
CA PHE A 151 -23.52 0.67 -8.70
C PHE A 151 -22.52 0.17 -9.73
N SER A 152 -21.78 1.09 -10.32
CA SER A 152 -20.89 0.89 -11.46
C SER A 152 -19.42 0.91 -11.04
N LYS A 153 -18.52 0.57 -11.96
CA LYS A 153 -17.07 0.74 -11.75
C LYS A 153 -16.68 2.19 -11.47
N ILE A 154 -17.43 3.15 -12.03
CA ILE A 154 -17.22 4.58 -11.79
C ILE A 154 -17.50 4.91 -10.32
N ASP A 155 -18.59 4.37 -9.77
CA ASP A 155 -18.91 4.55 -8.35
C ASP A 155 -17.83 3.95 -7.43
N GLU A 156 -17.27 2.79 -7.78
CA GLU A 156 -16.13 2.21 -7.05
C GLU A 156 -14.89 3.14 -7.11
N ASP A 157 -14.54 3.62 -8.30
CA ASP A 157 -13.41 4.52 -8.51
C ASP A 157 -13.61 5.85 -7.76
N GLU A 158 -14.83 6.37 -7.66
CA GLU A 158 -15.16 7.55 -6.86
C GLU A 158 -14.98 7.29 -5.35
N ILE A 159 -15.47 6.15 -4.84
CA ILE A 159 -15.31 5.77 -3.44
C ILE A 159 -13.83 5.73 -3.06
N ILE A 160 -12.99 5.06 -3.85
CA ILE A 160 -11.58 4.94 -3.49
C ILE A 160 -10.82 6.25 -3.67
N GLN A 161 -11.14 7.05 -4.69
CA GLN A 161 -10.55 8.39 -4.83
C GLN A 161 -10.86 9.25 -3.60
N GLU A 162 -12.09 9.21 -3.10
CA GLU A 162 -12.47 9.88 -1.87
C GLU A 162 -11.66 9.35 -0.67
N VAL A 163 -11.57 8.02 -0.51
CA VAL A 163 -10.80 7.41 0.59
C VAL A 163 -9.32 7.82 0.56
N LEU A 164 -8.68 7.76 -0.61
CA LEU A 164 -7.26 8.13 -0.75
C LEU A 164 -7.02 9.62 -0.52
N LYS A 165 -7.98 10.46 -0.88
CA LYS A 165 -7.88 11.92 -0.72
C LYS A 165 -8.20 12.38 0.69
N GLU A 166 -9.21 11.83 1.33
CA GLU A 166 -9.71 12.36 2.60
C GLU A 166 -9.14 11.62 3.82
N ASN A 167 -8.85 10.31 3.68
CA ASN A 167 -8.50 9.45 4.81
C ASN A 167 -7.02 9.04 4.87
N ILE A 168 -6.32 8.94 3.74
CA ILE A 168 -4.96 8.34 3.69
C ILE A 168 -3.89 9.40 3.46
N TYR A 169 -2.93 9.45 4.39
CA TYR A 169 -1.77 10.35 4.36
C TYR A 169 -0.49 9.54 4.54
N VAL A 170 0.51 9.78 3.70
CA VAL A 170 1.75 9.00 3.73
C VAL A 170 2.98 9.90 3.57
N ILE A 171 3.98 9.69 4.41
CA ILE A 171 5.31 10.30 4.28
C ILE A 171 6.33 9.19 4.00
N ALA A 172 6.89 9.19 2.80
CA ALA A 172 7.96 8.30 2.36
C ALA A 172 9.34 8.88 2.66
N LYS A 173 10.33 8.01 2.87
CA LYS A 173 11.75 8.38 3.11
C LYS A 173 12.57 8.60 1.85
N THR A 174 12.08 8.18 0.69
CA THR A 174 12.79 8.32 -0.59
C THR A 174 11.80 8.63 -1.71
N PRO A 175 12.25 9.27 -2.81
CA PRO A 175 11.41 9.46 -4.00
C PRO A 175 10.90 8.13 -4.59
N MET A 176 11.73 7.09 -4.51
CA MET A 176 11.37 5.74 -4.95
C MET A 176 10.23 5.17 -4.11
N ALA A 177 10.32 5.26 -2.78
CA ALA A 177 9.26 4.77 -1.90
C ALA A 177 7.96 5.57 -2.09
N LYS A 178 8.01 6.89 -2.30
CA LYS A 178 6.83 7.69 -2.68
C LYS A 178 6.14 7.11 -3.92
N THR A 179 6.92 6.84 -4.97
CA THR A 179 6.39 6.29 -6.23
C THR A 179 5.81 4.89 -6.03
N ILE A 180 6.49 4.02 -5.26
CA ILE A 180 6.00 2.68 -4.92
C ILE A 180 4.67 2.78 -4.18
N THR A 181 4.59 3.56 -3.09
CA THR A 181 3.36 3.75 -2.32
C THR A 181 2.22 4.29 -3.20
N GLN A 182 2.51 5.24 -4.10
CA GLN A 182 1.50 5.77 -5.02
C GLN A 182 0.98 4.69 -5.98
N ARG A 183 1.86 3.84 -6.53
CA ARG A 183 1.44 2.68 -7.34
C ARG A 183 0.68 1.63 -6.51
N THR A 184 1.07 1.41 -5.26
CA THR A 184 0.36 0.48 -4.37
C THR A 184 -1.07 0.94 -4.13
N LEU A 185 -1.28 2.22 -3.83
CA LEU A 185 -2.59 2.77 -3.46
C LEU A 185 -3.46 3.13 -4.68
N ALA A 186 -2.92 3.86 -5.65
CA ALA A 186 -3.68 4.40 -6.78
C ALA A 186 -3.40 3.68 -8.12
N GLY A 187 -2.44 2.77 -8.15
CA GLY A 187 -2.09 2.04 -9.37
C GLY A 187 -1.48 2.94 -10.43
N TYR A 188 -1.87 2.69 -11.68
CA TYR A 188 -1.52 3.46 -12.85
C TYR A 188 -2.53 4.55 -13.19
N LYS A 189 -3.54 4.72 -12.34
CA LYS A 189 -4.51 5.80 -12.41
C LYS A 189 -3.87 7.10 -11.89
N ASN A 190 -4.16 8.21 -12.55
CA ASN A 190 -3.65 9.54 -12.19
C ASN A 190 -4.51 10.19 -11.09
N TRP A 191 -4.80 9.44 -10.03
CA TRP A 191 -5.60 9.94 -8.91
C TRP A 191 -4.78 10.83 -7.98
N THR A 192 -5.45 11.82 -7.40
CA THR A 192 -4.88 12.67 -6.34
C THR A 192 -4.66 11.84 -5.08
N THR A 193 -3.47 11.97 -4.46
CA THR A 193 -3.09 11.24 -3.24
C THR A 193 -2.28 12.13 -2.32
N ASN A 194 -2.42 11.97 -0.99
CA ASN A 194 -1.63 12.71 0.00
C ASN A 194 -0.31 11.98 0.35
N ILE A 195 0.52 11.71 -0.67
CA ILE A 195 1.78 10.98 -0.51
C ILE A 195 2.94 11.94 -0.73
N LEU A 196 3.69 12.21 0.33
CA LEU A 196 4.84 13.08 0.30
C LEU A 196 6.14 12.29 0.45
N TYR A 197 7.21 12.85 -0.11
CA TYR A 197 8.56 12.45 0.22
C TYR A 197 9.16 13.61 1.01
N VAL A 198 9.68 13.32 2.20
CA VAL A 198 10.42 14.29 3.00
C VAL A 198 11.79 13.69 3.29
N GLU A 199 12.81 14.34 2.76
CA GLU A 199 14.19 13.94 2.98
C GLU A 199 14.54 14.04 4.46
N GLU A 200 15.22 13.01 4.99
CA GLU A 200 15.69 12.97 6.37
C GLU A 200 14.60 13.27 7.43
N ILE A 201 13.33 12.94 7.16
CA ILE A 201 12.19 13.25 8.04
C ILE A 201 12.43 12.92 9.52
N ASN A 202 13.07 11.78 9.80
CA ASN A 202 13.38 11.37 11.18
C ASN A 202 14.40 12.30 11.87
N GLN A 203 15.34 12.88 11.15
CA GLN A 203 16.29 13.84 11.69
C GLN A 203 15.62 15.21 11.84
N LYS A 204 14.86 15.65 10.83
CA LYS A 204 14.09 16.90 10.86
C LYS A 204 13.15 16.95 12.07
N LEU A 205 12.33 15.90 12.27
CA LEU A 205 11.42 15.77 13.43
C LEU A 205 12.15 15.81 14.78
N LYS A 206 13.38 15.31 14.86
CA LYS A 206 14.21 15.38 16.08
C LYS A 206 14.83 16.75 16.31
N SER A 207 15.19 17.45 15.23
CA SER A 207 15.86 18.74 15.28
C SER A 207 14.90 19.89 15.59
N ASN A 208 13.77 19.97 14.86
CA ASN A 208 12.77 21.01 15.02
C ASN A 208 11.41 20.50 14.53
N LEU A 209 10.58 20.03 15.47
CA LEU A 209 9.27 19.48 15.17
C LEU A 209 8.34 20.51 14.50
N THR A 210 8.28 21.73 15.02
CA THR A 210 7.35 22.76 14.54
C THR A 210 7.66 23.16 13.10
N GLU A 211 8.93 23.45 12.80
CA GLU A 211 9.37 23.80 11.45
C GLU A 211 9.13 22.65 10.46
N THR A 212 9.37 21.41 10.89
CA THR A 212 9.11 20.22 10.05
C THR A 212 7.62 20.07 9.75
N ILE A 213 6.74 20.33 10.73
CA ILE A 213 5.29 20.29 10.53
C ILE A 213 4.86 21.38 9.56
N GLU A 214 5.38 22.60 9.69
CA GLU A 214 5.08 23.70 8.76
C GLU A 214 5.54 23.39 7.34
N GLU A 215 6.72 22.78 7.17
CA GLU A 215 7.21 22.29 5.88
C GLU A 215 6.23 21.29 5.26
N ILE A 216 5.84 20.26 6.01
CA ILE A 216 4.91 19.22 5.55
C ILE A 216 3.56 19.82 5.17
N GLN A 217 3.02 20.70 6.01
CA GLN A 217 1.73 21.32 5.78
C GLN A 217 1.75 22.18 4.52
N LYS A 218 2.79 23.00 4.30
CA LYS A 218 2.91 23.81 3.08
C LYS A 218 2.83 22.97 1.80
N VAL A 219 3.37 21.74 1.81
CA VAL A 219 3.35 20.86 0.63
C VAL A 219 1.98 20.20 0.42
N LEU A 220 1.16 20.02 1.46
CA LEU A 220 -0.18 19.42 1.34
C LEU A 220 -1.26 20.41 0.84
N TRP A 221 -0.98 21.72 0.86
CA TRP A 221 -1.93 22.79 0.49
C TRP A 221 -1.65 23.45 -0.88
N TYR A 222 -0.74 22.89 -1.67
CA TYR A 222 -0.48 23.25 -3.07
C TYR A 222 -0.63 22.03 -3.98
#